data_AF-A0AAU4A420-F1
#
_entry.id   AF-A0AAU4A420-F1
#
_cell.length_a   1.000
_cell.length_b   1.000
_cell.length_c   1.000
_cell.angle_alpha   90.00
_cell.angle_beta   90.00
_cell.angle_gamma   90.00
#
_symmetry.space_group_name_H-M   'P 1'
#
loop_
_entity.id
_entity.type
_entity.pdbx_description
1 polymer ?
#
loop_
_entity_poly.entity_id
_entity_poly.type
_entity_poly.pdbx_seq_one_letter_code
_entity_poly.pdbx_strand_id
1 'polypeptide(L)'
;MNSIAQNVEATSGQAEHKAHDLGSPPRYFVSAMLAGAYIGIGEVLLLVAISPFVAKGSAAVKLLEGAVFPIALTIVMFAGAQLFTSNVMVMLVGALSGRTGPKDLVMSWVLSLAGNLAGAFAFGAMVHASGVTSSPSARAMLTEMVHGKMALSGGQLFWRAVLCNMLVPWPSGCSPGPAAMPPRFSSCGCRWRYSWPSDSNTV
;
A
#
# COMPACT_ATOMS: atom_id res chain seq x y z
N MET A 1 12.43 -8.06 -21.03
CA MET A 1 12.28 -6.67 -20.56
C MET A 1 11.04 -6.11 -21.20
N ASN A 2 10.05 -5.65 -20.43
CA ASN A 2 8.87 -5.01 -20.98
C ASN A 2 9.26 -3.66 -21.61
N SER A 3 8.63 -3.30 -22.72
CA SER A 3 8.75 -1.96 -23.30
C SER A 3 8.11 -0.93 -22.37
N ILE A 4 8.62 0.30 -22.40
CA ILE A 4 8.04 1.44 -21.66
C ILE A 4 6.54 1.57 -22.00
N ALA A 5 6.17 1.36 -23.27
CA ALA A 5 4.79 1.39 -23.72
C ALA A 5 3.91 0.33 -23.04
N GLN A 6 4.43 -0.89 -22.87
CA GLN A 6 3.70 -1.99 -22.20
C GLN A 6 3.48 -1.69 -20.71
N ASN A 7 4.44 -1.04 -20.06
CA ASN A 7 4.32 -0.67 -18.65
C ASN A 7 3.28 0.43 -18.45
N VAL A 8 3.26 1.43 -19.33
CA VAL A 8 2.27 2.51 -19.30
C VAL A 8 0.87 1.96 -19.55
N GLU A 9 0.71 1.08 -20.55
CA GLU A 9 -0.60 0.47 -20.88
C GLU A 9 -1.14 -0.40 -19.72
N ALA A 10 -0.27 -1.20 -19.10
CA ALA A 10 -0.66 -2.03 -17.96
C ALA A 10 -1.15 -1.18 -16.78
N THR A 11 -0.47 -0.06 -16.50
CA THR A 11 -0.89 0.84 -15.42
C THR A 11 -2.12 1.66 -15.77
N SER A 12 -2.26 2.10 -17.03
CA SER A 12 -3.47 2.80 -17.45
C SER A 12 -4.71 1.89 -17.39
N GLY A 13 -4.57 0.60 -17.74
CA GLY A 13 -5.64 -0.40 -17.57
C GLY A 13 -6.02 -0.63 -16.10
N GLN A 14 -5.04 -0.61 -15.18
CA GLN A 14 -5.31 -0.65 -13.74
C GLN A 14 -6.06 0.61 -13.25
N ALA A 15 -5.77 1.77 -13.82
CA ALA A 15 -6.44 3.02 -13.48
C ALA A 15 -7.91 3.00 -13.92
N GLU A 16 -8.22 2.47 -15.12
CA GLU A 16 -9.60 2.30 -15.59
C GLU A 16 -10.41 1.37 -14.69
N HIS A 17 -9.81 0.24 -14.28
CA HIS A 17 -10.48 -0.69 -13.37
C HIS A 17 -10.78 -0.05 -12.01
N LYS A 18 -9.80 0.69 -11.45
CA LYS A 18 -9.99 1.44 -10.22
C LYS A 18 -11.06 2.52 -10.37
N ALA A 19 -11.13 3.20 -11.51
CA ALA A 19 -12.16 4.20 -11.78
C ALA A 19 -13.56 3.55 -11.83
N HIS A 20 -13.68 2.35 -12.40
CA HIS A 20 -14.94 1.58 -12.36
C HIS A 20 -15.32 1.18 -10.92
N ASP A 21 -14.36 0.79 -10.08
CA ASP A 21 -14.61 0.43 -8.68
C ASP A 21 -15.14 1.61 -7.84
N LEU A 22 -14.79 2.85 -8.20
CA LEU A 22 -15.34 4.06 -7.59
C LEU A 22 -16.86 4.19 -7.80
N GLY A 23 -17.43 3.49 -8.78
CA GLY A 23 -18.88 3.36 -8.98
C GLY A 23 -19.60 2.71 -7.79
N SER A 24 -18.87 2.04 -6.89
CA SER A 24 -19.37 1.52 -5.62
C SER A 24 -18.59 2.06 -4.41
N PRO A 25 -18.81 3.34 -4.03
CA PRO A 25 -18.03 4.02 -2.99
C PRO A 25 -17.93 3.26 -1.65
N PRO A 26 -18.98 2.58 -1.14
CA PRO A 26 -18.88 1.85 0.12
C PRO A 26 -17.90 0.66 0.05
N ARG A 27 -17.89 -0.09 -1.07
CA ARG A 27 -16.98 -1.23 -1.25
C ARG A 27 -15.55 -0.77 -1.37
N TYR A 28 -15.34 0.31 -2.13
CA TYR A 28 -14.04 0.95 -2.26
C TYR A 28 -13.52 1.44 -0.91
N PHE A 29 -14.37 2.10 -0.12
CA PHE A 29 -14.02 2.61 1.20
C PHE A 29 -13.66 1.49 2.19
N VAL A 30 -14.42 0.40 2.24
CA VAL A 30 -14.09 -0.75 3.10
C VAL A 30 -12.77 -1.40 2.69
N SER A 31 -12.51 -1.55 1.39
CA SER A 31 -11.22 -2.03 0.89
C SER A 31 -10.07 -1.09 1.31
N ALA A 32 -10.28 0.22 1.24
CA ALA A 32 -9.31 1.20 1.74
C ALA A 32 -9.13 1.15 3.27
N MET A 33 -10.18 0.88 4.04
CA MET A 33 -10.05 0.64 5.48
C MET A 33 -9.19 -0.58 5.79
N LEU A 34 -9.40 -1.69 5.07
CA LEU A 34 -8.59 -2.89 5.21
C LEU A 34 -7.12 -2.62 4.87
N ALA A 35 -6.84 -1.85 3.81
CA ALA A 35 -5.48 -1.43 3.48
C ALA A 35 -4.81 -0.70 4.65
N GLY A 36 -5.52 0.26 5.26
CA GLY A 36 -5.02 1.00 6.43
C GLY A 36 -4.76 0.10 7.65
N ALA A 37 -5.66 -0.85 7.92
CA ALA A 37 -5.49 -1.81 9.01
C ALA A 37 -4.29 -2.75 8.78
N TYR A 38 -4.08 -3.23 7.54
CA TYR A 38 -2.92 -4.08 7.21
C TYR A 38 -1.58 -3.36 7.36
N ILE A 39 -1.51 -2.08 6.98
CA ILE A 39 -0.33 -1.25 7.26
C ILE A 39 -0.12 -1.13 8.77
N GLY A 40 -1.18 -0.91 9.53
CA GLY A 40 -1.13 -0.89 11.00
C GLY A 40 -0.60 -2.19 11.62
N ILE A 41 -1.02 -3.35 11.09
CA ILE A 41 -0.50 -4.66 11.52
C ILE A 41 1.02 -4.73 11.30
N GLY A 42 1.49 -4.29 10.14
CA GLY A 42 2.91 -4.22 9.82
C GLY A 42 3.71 -3.34 10.81
N GLU A 43 3.17 -2.17 11.14
CA GLU A 43 3.78 -1.25 12.12
C GLU A 43 3.83 -1.86 13.54
N VAL A 44 2.78 -2.55 13.99
CA VAL A 44 2.78 -3.23 15.30
C VAL A 44 3.78 -4.39 15.32
N LEU A 45 3.86 -5.19 14.25
CA LEU A 45 4.86 -6.24 14.13
C LEU A 45 6.28 -5.68 14.18
N LEU A 46 6.52 -4.56 13.49
CA LEU A 46 7.79 -3.84 13.54
C LEU A 46 8.13 -3.41 14.97
N LEU A 47 7.19 -2.72 15.65
CA LEU A 47 7.35 -2.27 17.03
C LEU A 47 7.75 -3.41 17.97
N VAL A 48 7.05 -4.54 17.89
CA VAL A 48 7.36 -5.72 18.71
C VAL A 48 8.74 -6.28 18.35
N ALA A 49 9.07 -6.38 17.07
CA ALA A 49 10.34 -6.95 16.61
C ALA A 49 11.56 -6.09 16.99
N ILE A 50 11.45 -4.76 16.95
CA ILE A 50 12.57 -3.85 17.27
C ILE A 50 12.69 -3.54 18.76
N SER A 51 11.62 -3.73 19.54
CA SER A 51 11.60 -3.45 20.98
C SER A 51 12.80 -3.97 21.79
N PRO A 52 13.30 -5.20 21.59
CA PRO A 52 14.49 -5.69 22.32
C PRO A 52 15.82 -5.10 21.82
N PHE A 53 15.87 -4.53 20.61
CA PHE A 53 17.10 -4.00 20.00
C PHE A 53 17.32 -2.53 20.29
N VAL A 54 16.25 -1.76 20.47
CA VAL A 54 16.32 -0.34 20.87
C VAL A 54 16.94 -0.19 22.27
N ALA A 55 16.59 -1.08 23.20
CA ALA A 55 17.15 -1.10 24.55
C ALA A 55 18.68 -1.32 24.59
N LYS A 56 19.27 -1.83 23.50
CA LYS A 56 20.72 -2.09 23.37
C LYS A 56 21.45 -1.06 22.52
N GLY A 57 20.78 0.00 22.04
CA GLY A 57 21.39 1.03 21.19
C GLY A 57 21.96 0.50 19.87
N SER A 58 21.44 -0.63 19.37
CA SER A 58 22.01 -1.31 18.22
C SER A 58 21.70 -0.60 16.90
N ALA A 59 22.71 -0.41 16.04
CA ALA A 59 22.53 0.08 14.68
C ALA A 59 21.63 -0.83 13.82
N ALA A 60 21.38 -2.08 14.24
CA ALA A 60 20.49 -3.02 13.57
C ALA A 60 19.02 -2.59 13.58
N VAL A 61 18.60 -1.68 14.47
CA VAL A 61 17.21 -1.19 14.53
C VAL A 61 16.76 -0.61 13.18
N LYS A 62 17.55 0.29 12.58
CA LYS A 62 17.22 0.92 11.30
C LYS A 62 17.22 -0.06 10.13
N LEU A 63 18.07 -1.09 10.19
CA LEU A 63 18.09 -2.15 9.18
C LEU A 63 16.86 -3.05 9.27
N LEU A 64 16.43 -3.38 10.48
CA LEU A 64 15.20 -4.15 10.72
C LEU A 64 13.96 -3.35 10.33
N GLU A 65 13.91 -2.05 10.64
CA GLU A 65 12.87 -1.13 10.15
C GLU A 65 12.78 -1.15 8.62
N GLY A 66 13.92 -1.04 7.93
CA GLY A 66 13.98 -1.11 6.47
C GLY A 66 13.61 -2.48 5.88
N ALA A 67 13.84 -3.58 6.61
CA ALA A 67 13.57 -4.94 6.12
C ALA A 67 12.11 -5.38 6.34
N VAL A 68 11.48 -4.95 7.44
CA VAL A 68 10.09 -5.32 7.77
C VAL A 68 9.08 -4.49 6.98
N PHE A 69 9.41 -3.25 6.64
CA PHE A 69 8.51 -2.35 5.91
C PHE A 69 8.05 -2.90 4.53
N PRO A 70 8.93 -3.45 3.66
CA PRO A 70 8.51 -4.11 2.42
C PRO A 70 7.60 -5.32 2.64
N ILE A 71 7.78 -6.07 3.73
CA ILE A 71 6.93 -7.23 4.06
C ILE A 71 5.51 -6.76 4.35
N ALA A 72 5.36 -5.69 5.13
CA ALA A 72 4.07 -5.07 5.41
C ALA A 72 3.37 -4.61 4.12
N LEU A 73 4.08 -3.93 3.23
CA LEU A 73 3.55 -3.50 1.93
C LEU A 73 3.15 -4.69 1.03
N THR A 74 3.90 -5.79 1.08
CA THR A 74 3.64 -6.99 0.28
C THR A 74 2.33 -7.67 0.69
N ILE A 75 2.04 -7.74 2.00
CA ILE A 75 0.78 -8.30 2.52
C ILE A 75 -0.42 -7.48 2.03
N VAL A 76 -0.31 -6.14 2.04
CA VAL A 76 -1.36 -5.24 1.54
C VAL A 76 -1.58 -5.45 0.04
N MET A 77 -0.50 -5.61 -0.72
CA MET A 77 -0.56 -5.83 -2.16
C MET A 77 -1.26 -7.15 -2.52
N PHE A 78 -0.97 -8.23 -1.80
CA PHE A 78 -1.65 -9.51 -1.98
C PHE A 78 -3.12 -9.47 -1.56
N ALA A 79 -3.48 -8.65 -0.57
CA ALA A 79 -4.88 -8.46 -0.17
C ALA A 79 -5.70 -7.68 -1.22
N GLY A 80 -5.06 -7.07 -2.22
CA GLY A 80 -5.74 -6.27 -3.25
C GLY A 80 -6.44 -5.03 -2.68
N ALA A 81 -5.99 -4.54 -1.53
CA ALA A 81 -6.63 -3.45 -0.82
C ALA A 81 -6.26 -2.07 -1.42
N GLN A 82 -7.19 -1.11 -1.39
CA GLN A 82 -6.99 0.21 -2.02
C GLN A 82 -6.14 1.14 -1.14
N LEU A 83 -4.83 1.19 -1.40
CA LEU A 83 -3.89 2.06 -0.69
C LEU A 83 -3.74 3.42 -1.39
N PHE A 84 -3.72 4.51 -0.61
CA PHE A 84 -3.62 5.87 -1.13
C PHE A 84 -2.36 6.09 -2.00
N THR A 85 -1.19 5.65 -1.56
CA THR A 85 0.08 5.88 -2.28
C THR A 85 0.09 5.22 -3.67
N SER A 86 -0.40 3.98 -3.78
CA SER A 86 -0.51 3.30 -5.06
C SER A 86 -1.57 3.94 -5.97
N ASN A 87 -2.66 4.45 -5.40
CA ASN A 87 -3.68 5.18 -6.15
C ASN A 87 -3.15 6.51 -6.70
N VAL A 88 -2.31 7.23 -5.97
CA VAL A 88 -1.68 8.46 -6.47
C VAL A 88 -0.91 8.19 -7.76
N MET A 89 -0.08 7.17 -7.79
CA MET A 89 0.72 6.84 -8.97
C MET A 89 -0.13 6.28 -10.13
N VAL A 90 -0.99 5.29 -9.84
CA VAL A 90 -1.79 4.60 -10.88
C VAL A 90 -2.80 5.55 -11.52
N MET A 91 -3.53 6.32 -10.71
CA MET A 91 -4.56 7.23 -11.23
C MET A 91 -3.94 8.44 -11.93
N LEU A 92 -2.76 8.91 -11.50
CA LEU A 92 -2.05 9.98 -12.21
C LEU A 92 -1.61 9.52 -13.60
N VAL A 93 -1.07 8.30 -13.72
CA VAL A 93 -0.72 7.74 -15.04
C VAL A 93 -1.97 7.51 -15.89
N GLY A 94 -3.06 7.01 -15.31
CA GLY A 94 -4.34 6.89 -16.00
C GLY A 94 -4.86 8.23 -16.55
N ALA A 95 -4.72 9.30 -15.77
CA ALA A 95 -5.13 10.65 -16.17
C ALA A 95 -4.22 11.21 -17.28
N LEU A 96 -2.91 11.00 -17.19
CA LEU A 96 -1.95 11.41 -18.22
C LEU A 96 -2.11 10.62 -19.53
N SER A 97 -2.52 9.35 -19.45
CA SER A 97 -2.86 8.52 -20.60
C SER A 97 -4.28 8.76 -21.14
N GLY A 98 -5.05 9.70 -20.55
CA GLY A 98 -6.41 10.03 -20.96
C GLY A 98 -7.46 8.96 -20.67
N ARG A 99 -7.16 7.97 -19.83
CA ARG A 99 -8.06 6.85 -19.51
C ARG A 99 -8.97 7.13 -18.30
N THR A 100 -8.59 8.05 -17.42
CA THR A 100 -9.39 8.42 -16.23
C THR A 100 -9.60 9.93 -16.16
N GLY A 101 -10.75 10.35 -15.62
CA GLY A 101 -11.08 11.77 -15.47
C GLY A 101 -10.45 12.39 -14.21
N PRO A 102 -10.30 13.73 -14.16
CA PRO A 102 -9.83 14.43 -12.95
C PRO A 102 -10.78 14.26 -11.76
N LYS A 103 -12.07 14.01 -12.02
CA LYS A 103 -13.06 13.68 -10.99
C LYS A 103 -12.74 12.34 -10.32
N ASP A 104 -12.44 11.31 -11.10
CA ASP A 104 -12.13 9.96 -10.61
C ASP A 104 -10.81 9.97 -9.84
N LEU A 105 -9.84 10.75 -10.32
CA LEU A 105 -8.57 11.00 -9.63
C LEU A 105 -8.80 11.53 -8.21
N VAL A 106 -9.50 12.67 -8.08
CA VAL A 106 -9.75 13.30 -6.77
C VAL A 106 -10.60 12.41 -5.87
N MET A 107 -11.64 11.78 -6.41
CA MET A 107 -12.51 10.89 -5.65
C MET A 107 -11.75 9.67 -5.11
N SER A 108 -10.87 9.07 -5.92
CA SER A 108 -10.01 7.96 -5.47
C SER A 108 -9.08 8.39 -4.34
N TRP A 109 -8.49 9.58 -4.42
CA TRP A 109 -7.57 10.11 -3.43
C TRP A 109 -8.29 10.35 -2.10
N VAL A 110 -9.44 11.01 -2.14
CA VAL A 110 -10.22 11.31 -0.93
C VAL A 110 -10.74 10.02 -0.28
N LEU A 111 -11.34 9.11 -1.05
CA LEU A 111 -11.88 7.87 -0.49
C LEU A 111 -10.80 6.94 0.05
N SER A 112 -9.69 6.80 -0.66
CA SER A 112 -8.59 5.95 -0.17
C SER A 112 -7.89 6.54 1.04
N LEU A 113 -7.64 7.86 1.07
CA LEU A 113 -7.05 8.52 2.23
C LEU A 113 -7.97 8.42 3.46
N ALA A 114 -9.25 8.73 3.31
CA ALA A 114 -10.22 8.65 4.39
C ALA A 114 -10.39 7.21 4.89
N GLY A 115 -10.48 6.24 3.98
CA GLY A 115 -10.57 4.82 4.32
C GLY A 115 -9.32 4.33 5.04
N ASN A 116 -8.11 4.61 4.50
CA ASN A 116 -6.85 4.22 5.12
C ASN A 116 -6.72 4.80 6.54
N LEU A 117 -7.10 6.07 6.74
CA LEU A 117 -7.08 6.71 8.06
C LEU A 117 -8.07 6.06 9.03
N ALA A 118 -9.31 5.83 8.59
CA ALA A 118 -10.33 5.18 9.40
C ALA A 118 -9.93 3.75 9.80
N GLY A 119 -9.36 2.98 8.87
CA GLY A 119 -8.85 1.63 9.11
C GLY A 119 -7.67 1.60 10.06
N ALA A 120 -6.70 2.51 9.89
CA ALA A 120 -5.55 2.64 10.78
C ALA A 120 -5.98 3.04 12.20
N PHE A 121 -6.94 3.97 12.34
CA PHE A 121 -7.46 4.38 13.64
C PHE A 121 -8.23 3.25 14.34
N ALA A 122 -9.12 2.57 13.61
CA ALA A 122 -9.86 1.42 14.14
C ALA A 122 -8.93 0.30 14.60
N PHE A 123 -7.90 -0.01 13.80
CA PHE A 123 -6.88 -0.99 14.17
C PHE A 123 -6.06 -0.53 15.39
N GLY A 124 -5.62 0.73 15.41
CA GLY A 124 -4.90 1.31 16.55
C GLY A 124 -5.71 1.26 17.85
N ALA A 125 -7.02 1.52 17.78
CA ALA A 125 -7.92 1.39 18.93
C ALA A 125 -8.00 -0.06 19.43
N MET A 126 -8.07 -1.05 18.52
CA MET A 126 -8.04 -2.47 18.90
C MET A 126 -6.69 -2.86 19.54
N VAL A 127 -5.57 -2.36 19.03
CA VAL A 127 -4.22 -2.60 19.59
C VAL A 127 -4.07 -1.95 20.96
N HIS A 128 -4.67 -0.79 21.18
CA HIS A 128 -4.70 -0.15 22.49
C HIS A 128 -5.54 -0.97 23.47
N ALA A 129 -6.74 -1.38 23.06
CA ALA A 129 -7.65 -2.18 23.88
C ALA A 129 -7.09 -3.58 24.20
N SER A 130 -6.29 -4.17 23.31
CA SER A 130 -5.67 -5.48 23.52
C SER A 130 -4.51 -5.46 24.54
N GLY A 131 -4.01 -4.27 24.90
CA GLY A 131 -2.92 -4.12 25.86
C GLY A 131 -1.54 -4.54 25.33
N VAL A 132 -1.38 -4.82 24.03
CA VAL A 132 -0.09 -5.19 23.41
C VAL A 132 0.97 -4.10 23.61
N THR A 133 0.54 -2.84 23.70
CA THR A 133 1.40 -1.66 23.91
C THR A 133 1.35 -1.12 25.34
N SER A 134 0.83 -1.90 26.30
CA SER A 134 0.63 -1.45 27.69
C SER A 134 1.91 -1.39 28.53
N SER A 135 2.99 -2.05 28.09
CA SER A 135 4.25 -2.05 28.81
C SER A 135 4.90 -0.65 28.82
N PRO A 136 5.58 -0.24 29.91
CA PRO A 136 6.25 1.06 29.99
C PRO A 136 7.28 1.28 28.87
N SER A 137 7.98 0.23 28.45
CA SER A 137 8.97 0.28 27.37
C SER A 137 8.33 0.48 25.99
N ALA A 138 7.21 -0.18 25.70
CA ALA A 138 6.48 0.03 24.44
C ALA A 138 5.90 1.45 24.35
N ARG A 139 5.37 1.98 25.46
CA ARG A 139 4.86 3.35 25.53
C ARG A 139 5.97 4.40 25.34
N ALA A 140 7.13 4.20 25.95
CA ALA A 140 8.28 5.09 25.79
C ALA A 140 8.76 5.12 24.33
N MET A 141 8.87 3.95 23.69
CA MET A 141 9.25 3.83 22.29
C MET A 141 8.25 4.50 21.33
N LEU A 142 6.94 4.29 21.56
CA LEU A 142 5.89 4.96 20.78
C LEU A 142 5.98 6.47 20.94
N THR A 143 6.20 6.95 22.17
CA THR A 143 6.33 8.38 22.48
C THR A 143 7.53 8.98 21.76
N GLU A 144 8.69 8.32 21.81
CA GLU A 144 9.89 8.75 21.10
C GLU A 144 9.68 8.81 19.57
N MET A 145 9.03 7.80 18.99
CA MET A 145 8.71 7.81 17.56
C MET A 145 7.77 8.95 17.18
N VAL A 146 6.76 9.23 17.99
CA VAL A 146 5.82 10.35 17.75
C VAL A 146 6.57 11.68 17.84
N HIS A 147 7.37 11.90 18.89
CA HIS A 147 8.17 13.11 19.02
C HIS A 147 9.16 13.28 17.87
N GLY A 148 9.83 12.21 17.45
CA GLY A 148 10.74 12.24 16.31
C GLY A 148 10.03 12.62 15.00
N LYS A 149 8.80 12.15 14.79
CA LYS A 149 7.95 12.51 13.63
C LYS A 149 7.44 13.95 13.70
N MET A 150 7.09 14.44 14.89
CA MET A 150 6.57 15.80 15.10
C MET A 150 7.67 16.88 15.10
N ALA A 151 8.91 16.52 15.41
CA ALA A 151 10.04 17.46 15.42
C ALA A 151 10.59 17.81 14.03
N LEU A 152 10.12 17.15 12.97
CA LEU A 152 10.56 17.41 11.60
C LEU A 152 9.92 18.69 11.04
N SER A 153 10.72 19.46 10.32
CA SER A 153 10.22 20.62 9.56
C SER A 153 9.34 20.18 8.37
N GLY A 154 8.42 21.04 7.95
CA GLY A 154 7.53 20.77 6.80
C GLY A 154 8.28 20.40 5.51
N GLY A 155 9.42 21.04 5.24
CA GLY A 155 10.26 20.71 4.09
C GLY A 155 10.88 19.31 4.17
N GLN A 156 11.30 18.87 5.35
CA GLN A 156 11.84 17.52 5.55
C GLN A 156 10.75 16.45 5.39
N LEU A 157 9.54 16.72 5.88
CA LEU A 157 8.38 15.85 5.71
C LEU A 157 8.02 15.67 4.23
N PHE A 158 8.02 16.76 3.46
CA PHE A 158 7.73 16.73 2.03
C PHE A 158 8.70 15.83 1.26
N TRP A 159 10.01 16.05 1.39
CA TRP A 159 11.00 15.26 0.65
C TRP A 159 11.02 13.78 1.08
N ARG A 160 10.81 13.49 2.37
CA ARG A 160 10.66 12.10 2.83
C ARG A 160 9.44 11.42 2.22
N ALA A 161 8.32 12.14 2.08
CA ALA A 161 7.12 11.61 1.44
C ALA A 161 7.36 11.31 -0.06
N VAL A 162 8.04 12.21 -0.77
CA VAL A 162 8.40 12.01 -2.18
C VAL A 162 9.29 10.77 -2.35
N LEU A 163 10.38 10.67 -1.58
CA LEU A 163 11.31 9.53 -1.66
C LEU A 163 10.64 8.21 -1.31
N CYS A 164 9.75 8.20 -0.31
CA CYS A 164 8.97 7.02 0.05
C CYS A 164 8.09 6.56 -1.11
N ASN A 165 7.39 7.48 -1.77
CA ASN A 165 6.51 7.13 -2.88
C ASN A 165 7.29 6.67 -4.14
N MET A 166 8.53 7.13 -4.33
CA MET A 166 9.40 6.64 -5.41
C MET A 166 9.88 5.19 -5.20
N LEU A 167 9.95 4.73 -3.95
CA LEU A 167 10.37 3.37 -3.59
C LEU A 167 9.22 2.34 -3.69
N VAL A 168 7.97 2.80 -3.75
CA VAL A 168 6.82 1.90 -3.88
C VAL A 168 6.90 1.19 -5.24
N PRO A 169 6.93 -0.16 -5.27
CA PRO A 169 7.07 -0.90 -6.50
C PRO A 169 5.95 -0.56 -7.50
N TRP A 170 6.37 -0.05 -8.65
CA TRP A 170 5.50 0.09 -9.81
C TRP A 170 4.99 -1.31 -10.22
N PRO A 171 3.67 -1.51 -10.41
CA PRO A 171 3.09 -2.83 -10.64
C PRO A 171 3.64 -3.61 -11.85
N SER A 172 4.31 -2.95 -12.81
CA SER A 172 4.82 -3.66 -13.99
C SER A 172 6.09 -4.49 -13.74
N GLY A 173 6.71 -4.40 -12.56
CA GLY A 173 7.91 -5.18 -12.22
C GLY A 173 7.63 -6.55 -11.59
N CYS A 174 6.43 -6.75 -11.02
CA CYS A 174 6.07 -7.96 -10.28
C CYS A 174 4.58 -8.31 -10.42
N SER A 175 4.03 -8.20 -11.62
CA SER A 175 2.93 -9.11 -11.96
C SER A 175 3.59 -10.40 -12.42
N PRO A 176 3.60 -11.50 -11.64
CA PRO A 176 3.99 -12.78 -12.20
C PRO A 176 3.13 -12.99 -13.43
N GLY A 177 3.77 -13.10 -14.60
CA GLY A 177 3.09 -13.66 -15.76
C GLY A 177 2.49 -15.02 -15.36
N PRO A 178 1.49 -15.52 -16.08
CA PRO A 178 0.81 -16.78 -15.75
C PRO A 178 1.75 -17.98 -15.57
N ALA A 179 3.02 -17.89 -15.99
CA ALA A 179 4.06 -18.89 -15.81
C ALA A 179 4.67 -18.98 -14.39
N ALA A 180 4.54 -17.96 -13.53
CA ALA A 180 5.19 -17.94 -12.21
C ALA A 180 4.24 -18.20 -11.03
N MET A 181 2.96 -18.48 -11.28
CA MET A 181 1.99 -18.79 -10.25
C MET A 181 1.98 -20.32 -9.98
N PRO A 182 2.27 -20.78 -8.75
CA PRO A 182 2.29 -22.21 -8.45
C PRO A 182 0.90 -22.82 -8.70
N PRO A 183 0.82 -24.03 -9.30
CA PRO A 183 -0.42 -24.62 -9.80
C PRO A 183 -1.49 -24.92 -8.73
N ARG A 184 -1.19 -24.75 -7.44
CA ARG A 184 -2.16 -24.90 -6.34
C ARG A 184 -3.04 -23.68 -6.07
N PHE A 185 -2.73 -22.50 -6.62
CA PHE A 185 -3.57 -21.31 -6.46
C PHE A 185 -4.62 -21.15 -7.59
N SER A 186 -4.56 -21.97 -8.64
CA SER A 186 -5.54 -21.94 -9.74
C SER A 186 -6.90 -22.55 -9.39
N SER A 187 -6.97 -23.36 -8.32
CA SER A 187 -8.19 -24.07 -7.92
C SER A 187 -9.07 -23.28 -6.93
N CYS A 188 -8.53 -22.27 -6.25
CA CYS A 188 -9.31 -21.38 -5.39
C CYS A 188 -9.84 -20.18 -6.17
N GLY A 189 -10.78 -20.41 -7.11
CA GLY A 189 -11.93 -19.56 -7.46
C GLY A 189 -11.79 -18.04 -7.74
N CYS A 190 -10.63 -17.40 -7.55
CA CYS A 190 -10.37 -16.02 -7.89
C CYS A 190 -9.92 -16.00 -9.35
N ARG A 191 -10.89 -16.19 -10.25
CA ARG A 191 -10.77 -15.81 -11.65
C ARG A 191 -10.55 -14.30 -11.67
N TRP A 192 -9.29 -13.89 -11.56
CA TRP A 192 -8.81 -12.58 -11.98
C TRP A 192 -9.12 -12.47 -13.47
N ARG A 193 -10.31 -11.95 -13.77
CA ARG A 193 -10.76 -11.65 -15.12
C ARG A 193 -10.00 -10.41 -15.57
N TYR A 194 -8.70 -10.58 -15.81
CA TYR A 194 -8.00 -9.79 -16.81
C TYR A 194 -8.62 -10.20 -18.15
N SER A 195 -9.66 -9.48 -18.55
CA SER A 195 -10.14 -9.49 -19.93
C SER A 195 -9.06 -8.86 -20.78
N TRP A 196 -8.01 -9.61 -21.10
CA TRP A 196 -7.18 -9.29 -22.24
C TRP A 196 -8.09 -9.37 -23.46
N PRO A 197 -8.21 -8.32 -24.29
CA PRO A 197 -8.70 -8.51 -25.65
C PRO A 197 -7.77 -9.53 -26.28
N SER A 198 -8.31 -10.72 -26.57
CA SER A 198 -7.65 -11.65 -27.46
C SER A 198 -7.74 -11.04 -28.85
N ASP A 199 -6.78 -10.18 -29.20
CA ASP A 199 -6.57 -9.85 -30.60
C ASP A 199 -5.94 -11.07 -31.26
N SER A 200 -6.85 -11.95 -31.69
CA SER A 200 -6.63 -12.88 -32.76
C SER A 200 -6.21 -12.11 -34.01
N ASN A 201 -5.11 -12.57 -34.62
CA ASN A 201 -4.69 -12.34 -36.01
C ASN A 201 -4.05 -10.98 -36.33
N THR A 202 -2.72 -11.01 -36.47
CA THR A 202 -2.08 -10.58 -37.73
C THR A 202 -0.68 -11.18 -37.84
N VAL A 203 -0.64 -12.29 -38.60
CA VAL A 203 0.47 -12.94 -39.33
C VAL A 203 1.74 -13.33 -38.57
#